data_AF-A0A3D2VCK0-F1
#
_entry.id   AF-A0A3D2VCK0-F1
#
_cell.length_a   1.000
_cell.length_b   1.000
_cell.length_c   1.000
_cell.angle_alpha   90.00
_cell.angle_beta   90.00
_cell.angle_gamma   90.00
#
_symmetry.space_group_name_H-M   'P 1'
#
loop_
_entity.id
_entity.type
_entity.pdbx_description
1 polymer ?
#
loop_
_entity_poly.entity_id
_entity_poly.type
_entity_poly.pdbx_seq_one_letter_code
_entity_poly.pdbx_strand_id
1 'polypeptide(L)'
;FHYFFMRKFWFAYLAKAVVFFPGGFGTLDELFEILTLLQTGKIRKRLPIVLYDTSFWQEAINFETLIKHGTISEDDLDLFLLTDSVDDAYEYLTIQLSQHGVADHGATL
;
A
#
# COMPACT_ATOMS: atom_id res chain seq x y z
N PHE A 1 -23.85 2.37 0.28
CA PHE A 1 -22.82 2.57 -0.77
C PHE A 1 -23.37 2.10 -2.11
N HIS A 2 -23.99 2.97 -2.90
CA HIS A 2 -24.55 2.61 -4.22
C HIS A 2 -23.51 2.66 -5.36
N TYR A 3 -22.40 3.37 -5.15
CA TYR A 3 -21.29 3.46 -6.09
C TYR A 3 -20.07 2.74 -5.54
N PHE A 4 -19.53 1.80 -6.30
CA PHE A 4 -18.37 0.99 -5.92
C PHE A 4 -17.15 1.87 -5.60
N PHE A 5 -16.91 2.92 -6.40
CA PHE A 5 -15.78 3.83 -6.21
C PHE A 5 -15.82 4.59 -4.87
N MET A 6 -17.02 4.95 -4.38
CA MET A 6 -17.15 5.72 -3.15
C MET A 6 -16.64 4.91 -1.95
N ARG A 7 -16.90 3.60 -1.94
CA ARG A 7 -16.44 2.72 -0.87
C ARG A 7 -14.90 2.66 -0.87
N LYS A 8 -14.30 2.38 -2.02
CA LYS A 8 -12.84 2.31 -2.19
C LYS A 8 -12.13 3.60 -1.77
N PHE A 9 -12.65 4.73 -2.25
CA PHE A 9 -12.10 6.04 -1.92
C PHE A 9 -12.06 6.29 -0.42
N TRP A 10 -13.16 6.02 0.30
CA TRP A 10 -13.20 6.21 1.75
C TRP A 10 -12.26 5.27 2.51
N PHE A 11 -12.05 4.04 2.04
CA PHE A 11 -11.07 3.12 2.63
C PHE A 11 -9.64 3.66 2.52
N ALA A 12 -9.20 4.05 1.33
CA ALA A 12 -7.85 4.62 1.14
C ALA A 12 -7.69 5.98 1.84
N TYR A 13 -8.73 6.82 1.80
CA TYR A 13 -8.69 8.17 2.36
C TYR A 13 -8.59 8.18 3.90
N LEU A 14 -9.32 7.30 4.59
CA LEU A 14 -9.32 7.25 6.06
C LEU A 14 -8.21 6.37 6.65
N ALA A 15 -7.66 5.43 5.87
CA ALA A 15 -6.59 4.56 6.35
C ALA A 15 -5.34 5.36 6.75
N LYS A 16 -4.77 5.05 7.91
CA LYS A 16 -3.45 5.56 8.30
C LYS A 16 -2.32 4.60 7.90
N ALA A 17 -2.66 3.33 7.72
CA ALA A 17 -1.82 2.24 7.22
C ALA A 17 -2.72 1.18 6.59
N VAL A 18 -2.17 0.34 5.72
CA VAL A 18 -2.90 -0.76 5.07
C VAL A 18 -2.08 -2.04 5.12
N VAL A 19 -2.74 -3.17 5.38
CA VAL A 19 -2.14 -4.50 5.31
C VAL A 19 -2.94 -5.33 4.32
N PHE A 20 -2.28 -5.83 3.28
CA PHE A 20 -2.84 -6.72 2.29
C PHE A 20 -2.39 -8.15 2.56
N PHE A 21 -3.35 -9.01 2.87
CA PHE A 21 -3.18 -10.46 2.93
C PHE A 21 -3.45 -11.09 1.55
N PRO A 22 -3.09 -12.38 1.34
CA PRO A 22 -3.43 -13.10 0.12
C PRO A 22 -4.90 -12.95 -0.28
N GLY A 23 -5.14 -12.62 -1.54
CA GLY A 23 -6.48 -12.34 -2.02
C GLY A 23 -6.59 -12.34 -3.54
N GLY A 24 -7.83 -12.30 -4.03
CA GLY A 24 -8.13 -12.33 -5.47
C GLY A 24 -8.21 -10.94 -6.10
N PHE A 25 -8.99 -10.83 -7.18
CA PHE A 25 -9.11 -9.59 -7.95
C PHE A 25 -9.50 -8.35 -7.15
N GLY A 26 -10.36 -8.47 -6.13
CA GLY A 26 -10.74 -7.32 -5.30
C GLY A 26 -9.56 -6.76 -4.50
N THR A 27 -8.74 -7.64 -3.91
CA THR A 27 -7.54 -7.26 -3.16
C THR A 27 -6.49 -6.64 -4.07
N LEU A 28 -6.28 -7.24 -5.25
CA LEU A 28 -5.34 -6.73 -6.26
C LEU A 28 -5.76 -5.36 -6.80
N ASP A 29 -7.04 -5.19 -7.08
CA ASP A 29 -7.63 -3.93 -7.54
C ASP A 29 -7.43 -2.81 -6.50
N GLU A 30 -7.69 -3.09 -5.22
CA GLU A 30 -7.43 -2.14 -4.13
C GLU A 30 -5.92 -1.85 -3.95
N LEU A 31 -5.06 -2.88 -4.02
CA LEU A 31 -3.61 -2.73 -3.92
C LEU A 31 -3.06 -1.82 -5.02
N PHE A 32 -3.34 -2.13 -6.29
CA PHE A 32 -2.82 -1.36 -7.41
C PHE A 32 -3.41 0.06 -7.48
N GLU A 33 -4.66 0.26 -7.07
CA GLU A 33 -5.25 1.59 -6.94
C GLU A 33 -4.45 2.44 -5.94
N ILE A 34 -4.16 1.90 -4.76
CA ILE A 34 -3.38 2.62 -3.73
C ILE A 34 -1.94 2.86 -4.19
N LEU A 35 -1.26 1.85 -4.72
CA LEU A 35 0.13 2.01 -5.20
C LEU A 35 0.21 3.08 -6.30
N THR A 36 -0.73 3.09 -7.26
CA THR A 36 -0.78 4.11 -8.32
C THR A 36 -1.01 5.50 -7.74
N LEU A 37 -1.90 5.65 -6.75
CA LEU A 37 -2.16 6.95 -6.12
C LEU A 37 -0.96 7.49 -5.34
N LEU A 38 -0.17 6.61 -4.72
CA LEU A 38 1.08 6.99 -4.04
C LEU A 38 2.18 7.34 -5.04
N GLN A 39 2.42 6.48 -6.03
CA GLN A 39 3.39 6.68 -7.10
C GLN A 39 3.17 8.01 -7.84
N THR A 40 1.91 8.36 -8.10
CA THR A 40 1.54 9.63 -8.79
C THR A 40 1.41 10.83 -7.86
N GLY A 41 1.65 10.67 -6.55
CA GLY A 41 1.57 11.73 -5.55
C GLY A 41 0.15 12.29 -5.34
N LYS A 42 -0.89 11.54 -5.74
CA LYS A 42 -2.30 11.91 -5.53
C LYS A 42 -2.72 11.68 -4.08
N ILE A 43 -2.15 10.67 -3.44
CA ILE A 43 -2.11 10.58 -1.98
C ILE A 43 -0.77 11.17 -1.54
N ARG A 44 -0.82 12.34 -0.89
CA ARG A 44 0.38 13.02 -0.37
C ARG A 44 0.73 12.62 1.05
N LYS A 45 -0.24 12.10 1.82
CA LYS A 45 0.03 11.55 3.14
C LYS A 45 0.93 10.32 3.00
N ARG A 46 1.84 10.13 3.94
CA ARG A 46 2.53 8.85 4.09
C ARG A 46 1.50 7.80 4.47
N LEU A 47 1.39 6.75 3.66
CA LEU A 47 0.50 5.61 3.89
C LEU A 47 1.37 4.35 3.89
N PRO A 48 1.77 3.83 5.06
CA PRO A 48 2.55 2.61 5.16
C PRO A 48 1.71 1.43 4.68
N ILE A 49 2.30 0.61 3.82
CA ILE A 49 1.66 -0.57 3.24
C ILE A 49 2.47 -1.80 3.62
N VAL A 50 1.77 -2.84 4.08
CA VAL A 50 2.35 -4.17 4.27
C VAL A 50 1.68 -5.14 3.31
N LEU A 51 2.48 -5.90 2.59
CA LEU A 51 2.08 -7.10 1.89
C LEU A 51 2.49 -8.29 2.77
N TYR A 52 1.50 -8.99 3.32
CA TYR A 52 1.73 -10.14 4.19
C TYR A 52 1.64 -11.43 3.39
N ASP A 53 2.51 -12.41 3.66
CA ASP A 53 2.73 -13.66 2.89
C ASP A 53 3.61 -13.45 1.65
N THR A 54 4.93 -13.50 1.85
CA THR A 54 5.94 -13.25 0.81
C THR A 54 5.82 -14.21 -0.37
N SER A 55 5.56 -15.49 -0.09
CA SER A 55 5.42 -16.54 -1.10
C SER A 55 4.26 -16.25 -2.04
N PHE A 56 3.09 -15.93 -1.49
CA PHE A 56 1.91 -15.60 -2.29
C PHE A 56 2.17 -14.42 -3.23
N TRP A 57 2.73 -13.31 -2.71
CA TRP A 57 2.91 -12.10 -3.51
C TRP A 57 4.00 -12.25 -4.58
N GLN A 58 5.07 -12.98 -4.30
CA GLN A 58 6.12 -13.27 -5.30
C GLN A 58 5.63 -14.19 -6.41
N GLU A 59 4.73 -15.13 -6.11
CA GLU A 59 4.09 -15.98 -7.11
C GLU A 59 3.03 -15.22 -7.92
N ALA A 60 2.23 -14.37 -7.27
CA ALA A 60 1.15 -13.63 -7.91
C ALA A 60 1.67 -12.46 -8.78
N ILE A 61 2.73 -11.77 -8.34
CA ILE A 61 3.26 -10.57 -8.98
C ILE A 61 4.79 -10.66 -9.02
N ASN A 62 5.34 -10.78 -10.22
CA ASN A 62 6.78 -10.65 -10.41
C ASN A 62 7.17 -9.17 -10.57
N PHE A 63 7.50 -8.51 -9.46
CA PHE A 63 7.87 -7.10 -9.45
C PHE A 63 9.14 -6.80 -10.26
N GLU A 64 10.12 -7.72 -10.29
CA GLU A 64 11.34 -7.57 -11.11
C GLU A 64 11.00 -7.47 -12.60
N THR A 65 9.99 -8.21 -13.06
CA THR A 65 9.52 -8.15 -14.44
C THR A 65 8.93 -6.78 -14.75
N LEU A 66 8.15 -6.19 -13.83
CA LEU A 66 7.60 -4.85 -14.00
C LEU A 66 8.71 -3.79 -14.09
N ILE A 67 9.77 -3.91 -13.29
CA ILE A 67 10.95 -3.02 -13.35
C ILE A 67 11.69 -3.21 -14.68
N LYS A 68 11.96 -4.47 -15.06
CA LYS A 68 12.67 -4.82 -16.30
C LYS A 68 11.97 -4.27 -17.55
N HIS A 69 10.64 -4.27 -17.56
CA HIS A 69 9.84 -3.72 -18.66
C HIS A 69 9.61 -2.20 -18.55
N GLY A 70 10.12 -1.55 -17.49
CA GLY A 70 10.00 -0.11 -17.27
C GLY A 70 8.58 0.35 -16.95
N THR A 71 7.72 -0.54 -16.44
CA THR A 71 6.34 -0.19 -16.05
C THR A 71 6.26 0.38 -14.64
N ILE A 72 7.25 0.09 -13.80
CA ILE A 72 7.49 0.74 -12.50
C ILE A 72 9.00 1.03 -12.36
N SER A 73 9.36 1.92 -11.44
CA SER A 73 10.75 2.19 -11.03
C SER A 73 11.18 1.25 -9.90
N GLU A 74 12.49 1.13 -9.67
CA GLU A 74 13.02 0.36 -8.54
C GLU A 74 12.60 0.98 -7.19
N ASP A 75 12.60 2.31 -7.11
CA ASP A 75 12.15 3.07 -5.93
C ASP A 75 10.66 2.85 -5.60
N ASP A 76 9.84 2.40 -6.56
CA ASP A 76 8.43 2.06 -6.28
C ASP A 76 8.29 0.85 -5.34
N LEU A 77 9.34 0.04 -5.18
CA LEU A 77 9.36 -1.04 -4.19
C LEU A 77 9.44 -0.52 -2.76
N ASP A 78 9.89 0.72 -2.54
CA ASP A 78 9.91 1.35 -1.22
C ASP A 78 8.50 1.76 -0.74
N LEU A 79 7.47 1.65 -1.59
CA LEU A 79 6.09 1.98 -1.25
C LEU A 79 5.45 0.98 -0.28
N PHE A 80 6.01 -0.24 -0.13
CA PHE A 80 5.45 -1.28 0.72
C PHE A 80 6.53 -2.14 1.38
N LEU A 81 6.19 -2.74 2.52
CA LEU A 81 6.95 -3.81 3.16
C LEU A 81 6.36 -5.17 2.79
N LEU A 82 7.17 -6.09 2.28
CA LEU A 82 6.81 -7.50 2.11
C LEU A 82 7.36 -8.31 3.30
N THR A 83 6.51 -9.01 4.05
CA THR A 83 6.95 -9.79 5.23
C THR A 83 6.01 -10.95 5.57
N ASP A 84 6.56 -11.97 6.24
CA ASP A 84 5.82 -13.08 6.86
C ASP A 84 5.71 -12.93 8.39
N SER A 85 6.40 -11.96 8.97
CA SER A 85 6.48 -11.74 10.42
C SER A 85 5.44 -10.73 10.87
N VAL A 86 4.59 -11.14 11.80
CA VAL A 86 3.62 -10.24 12.44
C VAL A 86 4.37 -9.14 13.21
N ASP A 87 5.49 -9.50 13.84
CA ASP A 87 6.31 -8.56 14.62
C ASP A 87 6.95 -7.51 13.70
N ASP A 88 7.49 -7.91 12.56
CA ASP A 88 8.11 -6.99 11.59
C ASP A 88 7.06 -6.04 11.00
N ALA A 89 5.89 -6.57 10.65
CA ALA A 89 4.77 -5.77 10.17
C ALA A 89 4.34 -4.76 11.24
N TYR A 90 4.19 -5.20 12.49
CA TYR A 90 3.81 -4.34 13.61
C TYR A 90 4.85 -3.24 13.86
N GLU A 91 6.13 -3.60 13.89
CA GLU A 91 7.23 -2.66 14.12
C GLU A 91 7.30 -1.62 13.00
N TYR A 92 7.29 -2.07 11.74
CA TYR A 92 7.29 -1.18 10.57
C TYR A 92 6.13 -0.18 10.62
N LEU A 93 4.90 -0.67 10.83
CA LEU A 93 3.73 0.19 10.90
C LEU A 93 3.83 1.19 12.06
N THR A 94 4.26 0.74 13.24
CA THR A 94 4.38 1.59 14.42
C THR A 94 5.44 2.68 14.24
N ILE A 95 6.59 2.33 13.66
CA ILE A 95 7.68 3.28 13.35
C ILE A 95 7.17 4.32 12.36
N GLN A 96 6.61 3.88 11.23
CA GLN A 96 6.14 4.80 10.18
C GLN A 96 5.04 5.74 10.70
N LEU A 97 4.10 5.21 11.48
CA LEU A 97 3.01 5.97 12.07
C LEU A 97 3.49 6.93 13.18
N SER A 98 4.48 6.55 13.98
CA SER A 98 4.97 7.41 15.08
C SER A 98 5.82 8.57 14.56
N GLN A 99 6.66 8.31 13.55
CA GLN A 99 7.52 9.33 12.94
C GLN A 99 6.73 10.39 12.17
N HIS A 100 5.54 10.04 11.68
CA HIS A 100 4.76 10.90 10.78
C HIS A 100 3.34 11.24 11.31
N GLY A 101 2.92 10.65 12.43
CA GLY A 101 1.53 10.71 12.93
C GLY A 101 1.18 11.91 13.80
N VAL A 102 2.13 12.80 14.11
CA VAL A 102 1.90 13.96 15.00
C VAL A 102 1.61 15.26 14.22
N ALA A 103 1.85 15.32 12.90
CA ALA A 103 1.93 16.61 12.21
C ALA A 103 0.69 17.05 11.40
N ASP A 104 -0.25 16.17 11.01
CA ASP A 104 -1.30 16.61 10.07
C ASP A 104 -2.72 16.22 10.52
N HIS A 105 -3.47 17.22 10.96
CA HIS A 105 -4.91 17.13 11.18
C HIS A 105 -5.61 17.22 9.83
N GLY A 106 -5.97 16.05 9.29
CA GLY A 106 -6.84 15.94 8.13
C GLY A 106 -6.09 16.02 6.81
N ALA A 107 -6.50 15.17 5.88
CA ALA A 107 -5.95 15.14 4.54
C ALA A 107 -6.13 16.50 3.86
N THR A 108 -5.02 17.19 3.67
CA THR A 108 -4.97 18.37 2.80
C THR A 108 -4.77 17.88 1.37
N LEU A 109 -5.78 18.14 0.51
CA LEU A 109 -5.74 17.88 -0.94
C LEU A 109 -4.71 18.79 -1.63
#